data_AF-A0A182E6F6-F1
#
_entry.id   AF-A0A182E6F6-F1
#
_cell.length_a   1.000
_cell.length_b   1.000
_cell.length_c   1.000
_cell.angle_alpha   90.00
_cell.angle_beta   90.00
_cell.angle_gamma   90.00
#
_symmetry.space_group_name_H-M   'P 1'
#
loop_
_entity.id
_entity.type
_entity.pdbx_description
1 polymer ?
#
loop_
_entity_poly.entity_id
_entity_poly.type
_entity_poly.pdbx_seq_one_letter_code
_entity_poly.pdbx_strand_id
1 'polypeptide(L)'
;MPRLDRLDDTMLRGAQLVMQIMAKKMELNANLDKERKRAGSVIAKDSIGNGGTGMGGGQQVHFQQFSHNAEKARKSKERNDWFTDLAHGKPLAVLARKPPFFRKKEDALEYLCDYKVPVARALWFLKLIAVGGQGCSSNVNKQKKSTNDQLASEFASLFTKYVKLMLNQMSDSAKLESNIVYTERWPHFVYICKHAYEDGMVEKQEFLMDLLDIFNDRFVQPIENRQNDKSSVHPLVHHGSGLASSSNESHYVTLFRLFLLFICQYTDQITQNLVLSKRCAFLVCHRLELYRDEAEEREGRSVDCAELFDDMQQCIHQRGIILTLCGMLYAILIDCPAALIWNKYEVSPGRPPTMLHQLCGSPLDHLPCPFESLPLPPGHGTERLQEFVQLRLSEVRRRSRACENKWSLNYAQKKGFGSFIF
;
A
#
# COMPACT_ATOMS: atom_id res chain seq x y z
N MET A 1 16.68 12.12 12.74
CA MET A 1 15.77 13.22 12.36
C MET A 1 15.85 13.48 10.85
N PRO A 2 14.95 12.95 10.01
CA PRO A 2 14.69 13.61 8.74
C PRO A 2 13.94 14.90 9.08
N ARG A 3 14.62 16.05 8.99
CA ARG A 3 13.98 17.38 9.04
C ARG A 3 12.92 17.45 7.95
N LEU A 4 11.83 18.20 8.16
CA LEU A 4 10.75 18.41 7.17
C LEU A 4 11.31 18.66 5.75
N ASP A 5 12.35 19.49 5.66
CA ASP A 5 13.05 19.81 4.40
C ASP A 5 13.60 18.56 3.67
N ARG A 6 14.17 17.58 4.40
CA ARG A 6 14.67 16.32 3.81
C ARG A 6 13.53 15.40 3.36
N LEU A 7 12.37 15.52 4.01
CA LEU A 7 11.19 14.73 3.69
C LEU A 7 10.55 15.26 2.38
N ASP A 8 10.60 16.57 2.13
CA ASP A 8 10.17 17.19 0.87
C ASP A 8 11.07 16.78 -0.28
N ASP A 9 12.39 16.86 -0.08
CA ASP A 9 13.37 16.35 -1.05
C ASP A 9 13.17 14.86 -1.33
N THR A 10 12.68 14.07 -0.37
CA THR A 10 12.41 12.64 -0.54
C THR A 10 11.13 12.39 -1.33
N MET A 11 10.06 13.17 -1.10
CA MET A 11 8.83 13.11 -1.92
C MET A 11 9.09 13.59 -3.34
N LEU A 12 9.84 14.68 -3.49
CA LEU A 12 10.26 15.18 -4.79
C LEU A 12 11.16 14.18 -5.51
N ARG A 13 12.08 13.51 -4.79
CA ARG A 13 12.84 12.38 -5.32
C ARG A 13 11.96 11.17 -5.65
N GLY A 14 10.88 10.91 -4.92
CA GLY A 14 9.88 9.90 -5.24
C GLY A 14 9.16 10.20 -6.56
N ALA A 15 8.74 11.46 -6.74
CA ALA A 15 8.17 11.95 -7.98
C ALA A 15 9.20 11.95 -9.13
N GLN A 16 10.47 12.26 -8.87
CA GLN A 16 11.57 12.13 -9.82
C GLN A 16 11.92 10.66 -10.11
N LEU A 17 11.76 9.74 -9.16
CA LEU A 17 11.90 8.29 -9.35
C LEU A 17 10.80 7.77 -10.26
N VAL A 18 9.57 8.28 -10.13
CA VAL A 18 8.51 8.07 -11.13
C VAL A 18 8.99 8.60 -12.50
N MET A 19 9.60 9.78 -12.57
CA MET A 19 10.23 10.29 -13.82
C MET A 19 11.43 9.47 -14.34
N GLN A 20 12.20 8.83 -13.48
CA GLN A 20 13.30 7.94 -13.88
C GLN A 20 12.76 6.57 -14.34
N ILE A 21 11.71 6.06 -13.71
CA ILE A 21 10.93 4.92 -14.21
C ILE A 21 10.37 5.28 -15.60
N MET A 22 9.89 6.50 -15.80
CA MET A 22 9.42 7.02 -17.09
C MET A 22 10.56 7.08 -18.15
N ALA A 23 11.77 7.50 -17.77
CA ALA A 23 12.94 7.49 -18.66
C ALA A 23 13.39 6.06 -19.04
N LYS A 24 13.43 5.15 -18.05
CA LYS A 24 13.78 3.74 -18.26
C LYS A 24 12.72 3.00 -19.10
N LYS A 25 11.46 3.42 -19.03
CA LYS A 25 10.36 2.87 -19.86
C LYS A 25 10.32 3.41 -21.28
N MET A 26 10.83 4.62 -21.56
CA MET A 26 11.11 5.05 -22.95
C MET A 26 12.08 4.07 -23.63
N GLU A 27 13.10 3.62 -22.89
CA GLU A 27 14.08 2.63 -23.36
C GLU A 27 13.46 1.22 -23.48
N LEU A 28 12.64 0.82 -22.51
CA LEU A 28 11.98 -0.49 -22.49
C LEU A 28 10.89 -0.65 -23.57
N ASN A 29 10.06 0.38 -23.83
CA ASN A 29 9.05 0.35 -24.89
C ASN A 29 9.69 0.33 -26.28
N ALA A 30 10.81 1.05 -26.47
CA ALA A 30 11.61 0.98 -27.70
C ALA A 30 12.23 -0.42 -27.92
N ASN A 31 12.46 -1.17 -26.84
CA ASN A 31 12.96 -2.54 -26.89
C ASN A 31 11.85 -3.59 -27.04
N LEU A 32 10.69 -3.41 -26.40
CA LEU A 32 9.50 -4.26 -26.56
C LEU A 32 8.92 -4.22 -27.98
N ASP A 33 9.00 -3.07 -28.68
CA ASP A 33 8.64 -2.98 -30.10
C ASP A 33 9.64 -3.69 -31.03
N LYS A 34 10.90 -3.86 -30.60
CA LYS A 34 11.89 -4.71 -31.30
C LYS A 34 11.66 -6.19 -31.02
N GLU A 35 11.20 -6.53 -29.82
CA GLU A 35 10.93 -7.90 -29.39
C GLU A 35 9.62 -8.46 -29.97
N ARG A 36 8.58 -7.64 -30.09
CA ARG A 36 7.31 -7.98 -30.77
C ARG A 36 7.49 -8.28 -32.27
N LYS A 37 8.55 -7.78 -32.89
CA LYS A 37 8.97 -8.14 -34.27
C LYS A 37 9.73 -9.47 -34.34
N ARG A 38 10.28 -9.96 -33.23
CA ARG A 38 11.04 -11.23 -33.16
C ARG A 38 10.19 -12.42 -32.69
N ALA A 39 9.20 -12.18 -31.85
CA ALA A 39 8.36 -13.24 -31.24
C ALA A 39 7.21 -13.77 -32.13
N GLY A 40 7.12 -13.33 -33.39
CA GLY A 40 6.14 -13.81 -34.38
C GLY A 40 6.47 -15.18 -34.99
N SER A 41 7.47 -15.89 -34.49
CA SER A 41 7.85 -17.22 -34.97
C SER A 41 8.14 -18.15 -33.80
N VAL A 42 7.52 -19.34 -33.84
CA VAL A 42 7.72 -20.52 -32.99
C VAL A 42 6.80 -20.62 -31.75
N ILE A 43 5.64 -21.22 -31.99
CA ILE A 43 4.85 -21.99 -31.02
C ILE A 43 5.18 -23.48 -31.26
N ALA A 44 5.47 -24.25 -30.21
CA ALA A 44 4.76 -25.49 -29.81
C ALA A 44 5.62 -26.56 -29.07
N LYS A 45 4.96 -27.17 -28.06
CA LYS A 45 5.00 -28.57 -27.57
C LYS A 45 5.76 -29.01 -26.30
N ASP A 46 4.92 -29.39 -25.31
CA ASP A 46 4.76 -30.70 -24.63
C ASP A 46 5.68 -31.18 -23.48
N SER A 47 5.05 -31.26 -22.28
CA SER A 47 4.74 -32.47 -21.46
C SER A 47 5.72 -33.20 -20.52
N ILE A 48 5.32 -33.24 -19.22
CA ILE A 48 5.10 -34.37 -18.26
C ILE A 48 6.26 -35.21 -17.65
N GLY A 49 6.19 -35.39 -16.31
CA GLY A 49 6.62 -36.58 -15.52
C GLY A 49 7.37 -36.22 -14.21
N ASN A 50 6.87 -36.32 -12.97
CA ASN A 50 6.29 -37.37 -12.09
C ASN A 50 7.30 -38.02 -11.09
N GLY A 51 6.94 -38.02 -9.79
CA GLY A 51 7.20 -39.11 -8.84
C GLY A 51 8.22 -38.92 -7.70
N GLY A 52 7.79 -39.12 -6.43
CA GLY A 52 8.69 -39.45 -5.31
C GLY A 52 8.15 -39.20 -3.88
N THR A 53 7.74 -40.26 -3.19
CA THR A 53 7.13 -40.36 -1.83
C THR A 53 8.13 -40.42 -0.66
N GLY A 54 7.70 -40.05 0.57
CA GLY A 54 8.38 -40.41 1.83
C GLY A 54 7.64 -39.97 3.12
N MET A 55 7.43 -40.89 4.07
CA MET A 55 6.63 -40.79 5.32
C MET A 55 7.44 -40.50 6.61
N GLY A 56 6.73 -40.04 7.66
CA GLY A 56 7.02 -40.25 9.11
C GLY A 56 7.24 -38.94 9.91
N GLY A 57 6.78 -38.68 11.15
CA GLY A 57 5.98 -39.36 12.19
C GLY A 57 6.31 -38.78 13.59
N GLY A 58 5.29 -38.39 14.40
CA GLY A 58 5.32 -38.11 15.88
C GLY A 58 5.98 -36.80 16.37
N GLN A 59 5.63 -36.12 17.48
CA GLN A 59 4.71 -36.32 18.62
C GLN A 59 4.57 -34.98 19.41
N GLN A 60 3.41 -34.70 20.03
CA GLN A 60 3.11 -33.50 20.84
C GLN A 60 3.54 -33.64 22.30
N VAL A 61 3.95 -32.53 22.95
CA VAL A 61 4.02 -32.40 24.42
C VAL A 61 3.53 -31.01 24.87
N HIS A 62 2.63 -31.01 25.86
CA HIS A 62 2.02 -29.87 26.54
C HIS A 62 2.83 -29.50 27.80
N PHE A 63 2.97 -28.21 28.16
CA PHE A 63 3.23 -27.83 29.56
C PHE A 63 2.71 -26.43 29.96
N GLN A 64 2.23 -26.38 31.21
CA GLN A 64 1.42 -25.37 31.90
C GLN A 64 2.23 -24.22 32.51
N GLN A 65 1.54 -23.10 32.77
CA GLN A 65 2.00 -21.86 33.44
C GLN A 65 2.33 -22.02 34.94
N PHE A 66 3.21 -21.17 35.51
CA PHE A 66 2.92 -20.15 36.55
C PHE A 66 4.17 -19.31 36.97
N SER A 67 3.92 -18.21 37.70
CA SER A 67 4.80 -17.14 38.24
C SER A 67 5.04 -15.91 37.34
N HIS A 68 4.45 -14.75 37.70
CA HIS A 68 4.16 -13.69 36.73
C HIS A 68 4.65 -12.26 37.02
N ASN A 69 5.45 -11.94 38.05
CA ASN A 69 5.97 -10.56 38.20
C ASN A 69 7.51 -10.43 38.16
N ALA A 70 8.28 -11.14 39.00
CA ALA A 70 9.75 -11.13 38.89
C ALA A 70 10.25 -11.84 37.61
N GLU A 71 9.58 -12.93 37.24
CA GLU A 71 9.87 -13.66 36.01
C GLU A 71 9.57 -12.83 34.75
N LYS A 72 8.57 -11.95 34.78
CA LYS A 72 8.31 -11.02 33.66
C LYS A 72 9.41 -9.97 33.53
N ALA A 73 9.91 -9.43 34.63
CA ALA A 73 11.03 -8.48 34.64
C ALA A 73 12.34 -9.13 34.19
N ARG A 74 12.64 -10.35 34.67
CA ARG A 74 13.80 -11.14 34.23
C ARG A 74 13.69 -11.54 32.76
N LYS A 75 12.51 -12.00 32.31
CA LYS A 75 12.23 -12.25 30.89
C LYS A 75 12.34 -10.99 30.03
N SER A 76 12.02 -9.81 30.58
CA SER A 76 12.23 -8.55 29.86
C SER A 76 13.72 -8.21 29.75
N LYS A 77 14.51 -8.42 30.81
CA LYS A 77 15.96 -8.25 30.77
C LYS A 77 16.63 -9.23 29.79
N GLU A 78 16.29 -10.52 29.86
CA GLU A 78 16.80 -11.53 28.92
C GLU A 78 16.46 -11.18 27.47
N ARG A 79 15.27 -10.63 27.19
CA ARG A 79 14.90 -10.15 25.86
C ARG A 79 15.71 -8.92 25.46
N ASN A 80 15.87 -7.95 26.35
CA ASN A 80 16.66 -6.75 26.09
C ASN A 80 18.12 -7.11 25.74
N ASP A 81 18.73 -7.99 26.53
CA ASP A 81 20.09 -8.48 26.29
C ASP A 81 20.17 -9.24 24.95
N TRP A 82 19.18 -10.07 24.63
CA TRP A 82 19.14 -10.81 23.37
C TRP A 82 19.02 -9.89 22.14
N PHE A 83 18.17 -8.85 22.19
CA PHE A 83 18.05 -7.89 21.09
C PHE A 83 19.24 -6.94 21.00
N THR A 84 19.89 -6.63 22.13
CA THR A 84 21.18 -5.94 22.15
C THR A 84 22.23 -6.77 21.43
N ASP A 85 22.34 -8.06 21.75
CA ASP A 85 23.24 -8.99 21.07
C ASP A 85 22.90 -9.14 19.58
N LEU A 86 21.60 -9.18 19.24
CA LEU A 86 21.16 -9.21 17.85
C LEU A 86 21.59 -7.92 17.12
N ALA A 87 21.44 -6.74 17.70
CA ALA A 87 21.86 -5.49 17.09
C ALA A 87 23.39 -5.40 16.90
N HIS A 88 24.17 -5.83 17.89
CA HIS A 88 25.64 -5.71 17.91
C HIS A 88 26.39 -6.85 17.22
N GLY A 89 25.71 -7.66 16.40
CA GLY A 89 26.40 -8.60 15.51
C GLY A 89 26.79 -9.94 16.13
N LYS A 90 26.25 -10.32 17.31
CA LYS A 90 26.50 -11.65 17.89
C LYS A 90 26.18 -12.76 16.87
N PRO A 91 26.97 -13.85 16.79
CA PRO A 91 26.75 -14.88 15.79
C PRO A 91 25.32 -15.46 15.82
N LEU A 92 24.67 -15.52 14.65
CA LEU A 92 23.27 -15.95 14.52
C LEU A 92 23.04 -17.38 15.03
N ALA A 93 24.02 -18.27 14.83
CA ALA A 93 23.98 -19.65 15.35
C ALA A 93 23.93 -19.73 16.89
N VAL A 94 24.50 -18.74 17.59
CA VAL A 94 24.44 -18.65 19.06
C VAL A 94 23.04 -18.15 19.48
N LEU A 95 22.54 -17.13 18.79
CA LEU A 95 21.22 -16.54 19.06
C LEU A 95 20.07 -17.52 18.79
N ALA A 96 20.21 -18.37 17.78
CA ALA A 96 19.21 -19.37 17.38
C ALA A 96 18.93 -20.43 18.45
N ARG A 97 19.83 -20.62 19.44
CA ARG A 97 19.67 -21.64 20.48
C ARG A 97 18.56 -21.31 21.47
N LYS A 98 18.32 -20.02 21.72
CA LYS A 98 17.29 -19.55 22.68
C LYS A 98 16.65 -18.26 22.16
N PRO A 99 15.85 -18.33 21.08
CA PRO A 99 15.17 -17.15 20.55
C PRO A 99 14.09 -16.67 21.54
N PRO A 100 13.85 -15.34 21.63
CA PRO A 100 12.80 -14.80 22.48
C PRO A 100 11.41 -15.16 21.96
N PHE A 101 10.51 -15.48 22.88
CA PHE A 101 9.12 -15.78 22.56
C PHE A 101 8.23 -14.54 22.67
N PHE A 102 7.31 -14.40 21.72
CA PHE A 102 6.36 -13.30 21.63
C PHE A 102 4.94 -13.83 21.49
N ARG A 103 4.04 -13.39 22.37
CA ARG A 103 2.59 -13.69 22.26
C ARG A 103 1.95 -12.89 21.14
N LYS A 104 2.32 -11.62 21.03
CA LYS A 104 1.95 -10.71 19.96
C LYS A 104 3.18 -10.52 19.09
N LYS A 105 3.10 -10.87 17.80
CA LYS A 105 4.25 -10.78 16.88
C LYS A 105 4.65 -9.30 16.64
N GLU A 106 3.73 -8.35 16.85
CA GLU A 106 3.94 -6.90 16.77
C GLU A 106 4.96 -6.42 17.80
N ASP A 107 4.95 -7.00 19.00
CA ASP A 107 5.95 -6.70 20.04
C ASP A 107 7.36 -7.04 19.52
N ALA A 108 7.51 -8.07 18.69
CA ALA A 108 8.80 -8.43 18.11
C ALA A 108 9.32 -7.35 17.13
N LEU A 109 8.41 -6.73 16.35
CA LEU A 109 8.74 -5.60 15.47
C LEU A 109 9.15 -4.36 16.26
N GLU A 110 8.52 -4.12 17.41
CA GLU A 110 8.88 -3.02 18.31
C GLU A 110 10.32 -3.15 18.81
N TYR A 111 10.73 -4.34 19.27
CA TYR A 111 12.12 -4.57 19.70
C TYR A 111 13.12 -4.43 18.54
N LEU A 112 12.79 -4.87 17.33
CA LEU A 112 13.66 -4.65 16.16
C LEU A 112 13.90 -3.15 15.93
N CYS A 113 12.86 -2.33 16.10
CA CYS A 113 12.92 -0.88 15.95
C CYS A 113 13.68 -0.18 17.08
N ASP A 114 13.38 -0.54 18.34
CA ASP A 114 13.98 0.09 19.52
C ASP A 114 15.48 -0.16 19.61
N TYR A 115 15.91 -1.37 19.26
CA TYR A 115 17.33 -1.76 19.26
C TYR A 115 18.03 -1.48 17.92
N LYS A 116 17.34 -0.87 16.95
CA LYS A 116 17.90 -0.49 15.63
C LYS A 116 18.61 -1.66 14.95
N VAL A 117 18.00 -2.84 15.01
CA VAL A 117 18.62 -4.07 14.53
C VAL A 117 18.91 -3.96 13.02
N PRO A 118 20.14 -4.28 12.55
CA PRO A 118 20.44 -4.25 11.13
C PRO A 118 19.47 -5.10 10.30
N VAL A 119 18.99 -4.60 9.17
CA VAL A 119 17.89 -5.22 8.41
C VAL A 119 18.09 -6.68 8.11
N ALA A 120 19.27 -7.09 7.61
CA ALA A 120 19.54 -8.49 7.30
C ALA A 120 19.33 -9.42 8.52
N ARG A 121 19.67 -8.92 9.72
CA ARG A 121 19.53 -9.65 10.99
C ARG A 121 18.09 -9.58 11.51
N ALA A 122 17.39 -8.49 11.27
CA ALA A 122 15.96 -8.37 11.53
C ALA A 122 15.15 -9.37 10.70
N LEU A 123 15.41 -9.44 9.38
CA LEU A 123 14.76 -10.40 8.48
C LEU A 123 15.07 -11.84 8.89
N TRP A 124 16.33 -12.14 9.21
CA TRP A 124 16.70 -13.45 9.74
C TRP A 124 15.92 -13.81 11.00
N PHE A 125 15.79 -12.89 11.95
CA PHE A 125 15.05 -13.13 13.19
C PHE A 125 13.56 -13.36 12.92
N LEU A 126 12.95 -12.56 12.04
CA LEU A 126 11.56 -12.74 11.63
C LEU A 126 11.34 -14.13 11.01
N LYS A 127 12.22 -14.57 10.10
CA LYS A 127 12.20 -15.92 9.53
C LYS A 127 12.35 -16.99 10.63
N LEU A 128 13.26 -16.78 11.59
CA LEU A 128 13.48 -17.69 12.70
C LEU A 128 12.22 -17.88 13.56
N ILE A 129 11.53 -16.81 13.93
CA ILE A 129 10.32 -16.91 14.77
C ILE A 129 9.08 -17.36 13.98
N ALA A 130 9.06 -17.19 12.65
CA ALA A 130 8.01 -17.74 11.80
C ALA A 130 8.12 -19.28 11.68
N VAL A 131 9.35 -19.80 11.59
CA VAL A 131 9.61 -21.25 11.49
C VAL A 131 9.67 -21.92 12.85
N GLY A 132 10.27 -21.25 13.84
CA GLY A 132 10.47 -21.75 15.21
C GLY A 132 9.32 -21.44 16.18
N GLY A 133 8.36 -20.59 15.78
CA GLY A 133 7.16 -20.27 16.54
C GLY A 133 6.08 -21.33 16.36
N GLN A 134 5.46 -21.74 17.46
CA GLN A 134 4.35 -22.70 17.54
C GLN A 134 3.12 -22.20 16.76
N GLY A 135 3.13 -22.34 15.43
CA GLY A 135 2.09 -21.85 14.53
C GLY A 135 1.96 -22.59 13.21
N CYS A 136 2.88 -23.48 12.84
CA CYS A 136 2.64 -24.43 11.75
C CYS A 136 1.74 -25.59 12.24
N SER A 137 0.54 -25.27 12.73
CA SER A 137 -0.56 -26.24 12.80
C SER A 137 -1.14 -26.41 11.40
N SER A 138 -0.33 -26.87 10.45
CA SER A 138 -0.88 -27.39 9.21
C SER A 138 -1.50 -28.74 9.55
N ASN A 139 -2.82 -28.77 9.74
CA ASN A 139 -3.59 -29.95 9.37
C ASN A 139 -3.40 -30.12 7.84
N VAL A 140 -2.32 -30.82 7.47
CA VAL A 140 -1.87 -31.05 6.09
C VAL A 140 -2.97 -31.63 5.20
N ASN A 141 -4.05 -32.15 5.79
CA ASN A 141 -5.13 -32.81 5.09
C ASN A 141 -6.19 -31.90 4.44
N LYS A 142 -6.09 -30.55 4.50
CA LYS A 142 -7.11 -29.66 3.86
C LYS A 142 -6.63 -28.37 3.18
N GLN A 143 -5.33 -28.09 3.03
CA GLN A 143 -4.89 -26.80 2.46
C GLN A 143 -4.35 -26.91 1.02
N LYS A 144 -4.88 -26.05 0.13
CA LYS A 144 -4.48 -25.89 -1.27
C LYS A 144 -3.27 -24.96 -1.46
N LYS A 145 -2.78 -24.29 -0.40
CA LYS A 145 -1.78 -23.20 -0.47
C LYS A 145 -0.47 -23.67 0.20
N SER A 146 0.68 -23.32 -0.39
CA SER A 146 2.01 -23.74 0.12
C SER A 146 2.29 -23.14 1.49
N THR A 147 3.06 -23.84 2.33
CA THR A 147 3.53 -23.33 3.64
C THR A 147 4.22 -21.98 3.51
N ASN A 148 5.01 -21.78 2.46
CA ASN A 148 5.69 -20.50 2.20
C ASN A 148 4.69 -19.37 1.93
N ASP A 149 3.65 -19.65 1.13
CA ASP A 149 2.63 -18.64 0.82
C ASP A 149 1.78 -18.29 2.05
N GLN A 150 1.57 -19.24 2.96
CA GLN A 150 0.90 -18.99 4.23
C GLN A 150 1.73 -18.08 5.13
N LEU A 151 3.04 -18.34 5.26
CA LEU A 151 3.94 -17.48 6.02
C LEU A 151 4.03 -16.08 5.41
N ALA A 152 4.08 -15.99 4.08
CA ALA A 152 4.10 -14.70 3.37
C ALA A 152 2.83 -13.87 3.63
N SER A 153 1.67 -14.52 3.66
CA SER A 153 0.38 -13.92 4.01
C SER A 153 0.33 -13.47 5.48
N GLU A 154 0.83 -14.30 6.41
CA GLU A 154 0.94 -13.90 7.82
C GLU A 154 1.84 -12.68 8.03
N PHE A 155 2.95 -12.58 7.30
CA PHE A 155 3.83 -11.42 7.35
C PHE A 155 3.18 -10.17 6.73
N ALA A 156 2.42 -10.32 5.63
CA ALA A 156 1.64 -9.23 5.06
C ALA A 156 0.70 -8.63 6.11
N SER A 157 -0.13 -9.48 6.73
CA SER A 157 -1.06 -9.08 7.78
C SER A 157 -0.36 -8.50 9.02
N LEU A 158 0.75 -9.10 9.46
CA LEU A 158 1.52 -8.60 10.60
C LEU A 158 2.03 -7.18 10.34
N PHE A 159 2.59 -6.93 9.16
CA PHE A 159 3.19 -5.64 8.81
C PHE A 159 2.12 -4.57 8.63
N THR A 160 1.02 -4.87 7.93
CA THR A 160 -0.07 -3.91 7.72
C THR A 160 -0.77 -3.56 9.03
N LYS A 161 -0.93 -4.54 9.93
CA LYS A 161 -1.43 -4.30 11.29
C LYS A 161 -0.48 -3.42 12.11
N TYR A 162 0.83 -3.62 11.99
CA TYR A 162 1.80 -2.76 12.68
C TYR A 162 1.82 -1.34 12.11
N VAL A 163 1.66 -1.16 10.80
CA VAL A 163 1.46 0.16 10.18
C VAL A 163 0.24 0.87 10.80
N LYS A 164 -0.91 0.18 10.89
CA LYS A 164 -2.13 0.73 11.54
C LYS A 164 -1.85 1.13 13.00
N LEU A 165 -1.18 0.26 13.77
CA LEU A 165 -0.82 0.53 15.16
C LEU A 165 0.04 1.79 15.29
N MET A 166 1.10 1.91 14.49
CA MET A 166 2.03 3.05 14.53
C MET A 166 1.32 4.35 14.14
N LEU A 167 0.49 4.33 13.10
CA LEU A 167 -0.29 5.49 12.68
C LEU A 167 -1.27 5.95 13.76
N ASN A 168 -1.90 5.03 14.50
CA ASN A 168 -2.78 5.37 15.62
C ASN A 168 -1.97 5.96 16.80
N GLN A 169 -0.88 5.31 17.19
CA GLN A 169 -0.01 5.81 18.27
C GLN A 169 0.55 7.21 18.00
N MET A 170 0.86 7.53 16.74
CA MET A 170 1.29 8.88 16.36
C MET A 170 0.11 9.86 16.33
N SER A 171 -1.08 9.42 15.92
CA SER A 171 -2.30 10.25 15.90
C SER A 171 -2.73 10.68 17.29
N ASP A 172 -2.66 9.78 18.27
CA ASP A 172 -3.10 10.00 19.65
C ASP A 172 -2.06 10.76 20.49
N SER A 173 -0.93 11.14 19.88
CA SER A 173 0.14 11.83 20.57
C SER A 173 -0.20 13.29 20.83
N ALA A 174 0.10 13.79 22.03
CA ALA A 174 -0.03 15.21 22.33
C ALA A 174 0.98 16.07 21.56
N LYS A 175 2.19 15.55 21.32
CA LYS A 175 3.24 16.23 20.55
C LYS A 175 4.02 15.23 19.70
N LEU A 176 3.83 15.32 18.39
CA LEU A 176 4.39 14.35 17.44
C LEU A 176 5.92 14.29 17.48
N GLU A 177 6.63 15.41 17.68
CA GLU A 177 8.10 15.41 17.71
C GLU A 177 8.71 14.72 18.92
N SER A 178 7.90 14.47 19.96
CA SER A 178 8.31 13.70 21.14
C SER A 178 7.94 12.23 21.06
N ASN A 179 7.18 11.84 20.04
CA ASN A 179 6.68 10.48 19.88
C ASN A 179 7.78 9.57 19.32
N ILE A 180 8.21 8.58 20.11
CA ILE A 180 9.24 7.60 19.71
C ILE A 180 8.88 6.82 18.44
N VAL A 181 7.58 6.61 18.18
CA VAL A 181 7.10 5.95 16.96
C VAL A 181 7.45 6.80 15.75
N TYR A 182 7.20 8.11 15.83
CA TYR A 182 7.49 9.06 14.76
C TYR A 182 9.00 9.28 14.58
N THR A 183 9.72 9.53 15.66
CA THR A 183 11.14 9.93 15.59
C THR A 183 12.08 8.77 15.33
N GLU A 184 11.78 7.59 15.89
CA GLU A 184 12.72 6.47 15.94
C GLU A 184 12.20 5.20 15.27
N ARG A 185 10.98 4.75 15.55
CA ARG A 185 10.52 3.43 15.10
C ARG A 185 10.10 3.43 13.63
N TRP A 186 9.31 4.42 13.19
CA TRP A 186 8.78 4.50 11.83
C TRP A 186 9.88 4.47 10.76
N PRO A 187 10.94 5.31 10.83
CA PRO A 187 11.99 5.28 9.80
C PRO A 187 12.69 3.92 9.69
N HIS A 188 12.90 3.25 10.82
CA HIS A 188 13.56 1.94 10.83
C HIS A 188 12.63 0.84 10.33
N PHE A 189 11.38 0.84 10.77
CA PHE A 189 10.35 -0.11 10.35
C PHE A 189 10.12 -0.06 8.83
N VAL A 190 10.01 1.14 8.24
CA VAL A 190 9.85 1.31 6.79
C VAL A 190 10.96 0.59 6.02
N TYR A 191 12.21 0.69 6.51
CA TYR A 191 13.36 0.06 5.87
C TYR A 191 13.33 -1.48 5.99
N ILE A 192 12.97 -2.02 7.16
CA ILE A 192 12.74 -3.47 7.36
C ILE A 192 11.62 -3.96 6.44
N CYS A 193 10.50 -3.25 6.42
CA CYS A 193 9.30 -3.60 5.67
C CYS A 193 9.60 -3.68 4.17
N LYS A 194 10.33 -2.68 3.64
CA LYS A 194 10.75 -2.63 2.23
C LYS A 194 11.61 -3.82 1.85
N HIS A 195 12.62 -4.17 2.67
CA HIS A 195 13.51 -5.29 2.35
C HIS A 195 12.82 -6.64 2.49
N ALA A 196 11.94 -6.82 3.46
CA ALA A 196 11.12 -8.02 3.57
C ALA A 196 10.19 -8.21 2.36
N TYR A 197 9.62 -7.12 1.85
CA TYR A 197 8.81 -7.14 0.63
C TYR A 197 9.64 -7.55 -0.60
N GLU A 198 10.87 -7.03 -0.73
CA GLU A 198 11.79 -7.36 -1.84
C GLU A 198 12.36 -8.79 -1.74
N ASP A 199 12.61 -9.26 -0.53
CA ASP A 199 13.09 -10.62 -0.21
C ASP A 199 12.00 -11.70 -0.39
N GLY A 200 10.75 -11.30 -0.68
CA GLY A 200 9.63 -12.22 -0.88
C GLY A 200 9.07 -12.80 0.42
N MET A 201 9.40 -12.21 1.58
CA MET A 201 8.83 -12.61 2.87
C MET A 201 7.37 -12.22 3.03
N VAL A 202 6.87 -11.34 2.17
CA VAL A 202 5.53 -10.76 2.26
C VAL A 202 4.77 -11.10 0.99
N GLU A 203 3.52 -11.57 1.12
CA GLU A 203 2.64 -11.74 -0.03
C GLU A 203 2.31 -10.35 -0.58
N LYS A 204 2.78 -10.08 -1.80
CA LYS A 204 2.82 -8.72 -2.36
C LYS A 204 1.44 -8.14 -2.63
N GLN A 205 0.51 -8.94 -3.14
CA GLN A 205 -0.81 -8.48 -3.54
C GLN A 205 -1.67 -8.16 -2.31
N GLU A 206 -1.73 -9.06 -1.34
CA GLU A 206 -2.42 -8.90 -0.06
C GLU A 206 -1.88 -7.69 0.70
N PHE A 207 -0.56 -7.57 0.82
CA PHE A 207 0.07 -6.42 1.46
C PHE A 207 -0.34 -5.09 0.83
N LEU A 208 -0.29 -4.98 -0.50
CA LEU A 208 -0.67 -3.74 -1.19
C LEU A 208 -2.18 -3.47 -1.12
N MET A 209 -3.02 -4.51 -1.15
CA MET A 209 -4.46 -4.36 -0.93
C MET A 209 -4.76 -3.77 0.46
N ASP A 210 -4.12 -4.30 1.50
CA ASP A 210 -4.24 -3.81 2.87
C ASP A 210 -3.74 -2.37 3.03
N LEU A 211 -2.64 -2.00 2.35
CA LEU A 211 -2.17 -0.61 2.34
C LEU A 211 -3.19 0.33 1.69
N LEU A 212 -3.84 -0.09 0.60
CA LEU A 212 -4.91 0.71 0.00
C LEU A 212 -6.16 0.78 0.89
N ASP A 213 -6.44 -0.25 1.69
CA ASP A 213 -7.49 -0.19 2.71
C ASP A 213 -7.13 0.82 3.82
N ILE A 214 -5.87 0.84 4.28
CA ILE A 214 -5.40 1.88 5.21
C ILE A 214 -5.53 3.28 4.59
N PHE A 215 -5.19 3.43 3.31
CA PHE A 215 -5.33 4.70 2.61
C PHE A 215 -6.81 5.15 2.63
N ASN A 216 -7.70 4.27 2.19
CA ASN A 216 -9.13 4.51 2.18
C ASN A 216 -9.65 4.89 3.57
N ASP A 217 -9.45 4.01 4.54
CA ASP A 217 -10.10 4.12 5.85
C ASP A 217 -9.60 5.32 6.65
N ARG A 218 -8.31 5.68 6.50
CA ARG A 218 -7.67 6.70 7.31
C ARG A 218 -7.70 8.10 6.68
N PHE A 219 -7.60 8.19 5.36
CA PHE A 219 -7.37 9.46 4.68
C PHE A 219 -8.43 9.83 3.63
N VAL A 220 -9.33 8.91 3.27
CA VAL A 220 -10.37 9.17 2.26
C VAL A 220 -11.78 9.07 2.85
N GLN A 221 -12.10 8.02 3.62
CA GLN A 221 -13.43 7.86 4.20
C GLN A 221 -13.71 8.90 5.30
N PRO A 222 -14.93 9.49 5.32
CA PRO A 222 -15.39 10.33 6.43
C PRO A 222 -15.38 9.56 7.76
N ILE A 223 -15.00 10.24 8.84
CA ILE A 223 -14.82 9.65 10.18
C ILE A 223 -16.13 9.02 10.71
N GLU A 224 -17.29 9.53 10.31
CA GLU A 224 -18.62 9.08 10.78
C GLU A 224 -18.92 7.61 10.47
N ASN A 225 -18.39 7.06 9.36
CA ASN A 225 -18.59 5.66 9.00
C ASN A 225 -17.78 4.66 9.86
N ARG A 226 -16.87 5.13 10.74
CA ARG A 226 -16.05 4.26 11.60
C ARG A 226 -16.76 3.72 12.85
N GLN A 227 -17.93 4.28 13.22
CA GLN A 227 -18.64 3.90 14.45
C GLN A 227 -19.44 2.60 14.38
N ASN A 228 -19.68 2.07 13.17
CA ASN A 228 -20.47 0.83 13.00
C ASN A 228 -19.67 -0.46 13.19
N ASP A 229 -18.34 -0.40 13.29
CA ASP A 229 -17.50 -1.59 13.51
C ASP A 229 -17.14 -1.73 15.00
N LYS A 230 -18.03 -2.42 15.75
CA LYS A 230 -17.94 -2.63 17.22
C LYS A 230 -16.75 -3.48 17.69
N SER A 231 -15.77 -3.75 16.83
CA SER A 231 -14.54 -4.47 17.16
C SER A 231 -13.35 -3.57 17.51
N SER A 232 -13.45 -2.25 17.28
CA SER A 232 -12.41 -1.28 17.62
C SER A 232 -12.96 -0.21 18.56
N VAL A 233 -12.45 -0.21 19.79
CA VAL A 233 -12.93 0.63 20.89
C VAL A 233 -12.39 2.06 20.79
N HIS A 234 -13.33 3.02 20.88
CA HIS A 234 -13.22 4.43 21.29
C HIS A 234 -12.87 5.54 20.27
N PRO A 235 -13.41 6.77 20.50
CA PRO A 235 -13.92 7.64 19.45
C PRO A 235 -12.97 8.81 19.20
N LEU A 236 -12.55 9.00 17.95
CA LEU A 236 -11.95 10.26 17.52
C LEU A 236 -12.99 11.10 16.78
N VAL A 237 -13.31 12.22 17.42
CA VAL A 237 -13.83 13.48 16.86
C VAL A 237 -15.30 13.51 16.41
N HIS A 238 -16.16 14.02 17.29
CA HIS A 238 -17.36 14.76 16.91
C HIS A 238 -16.96 15.93 15.99
N HIS A 239 -17.32 15.87 14.71
CA HIS A 239 -17.30 17.03 13.82
C HIS A 239 -18.68 17.69 13.85
N GLY A 240 -18.91 18.47 14.89
CA GLY A 240 -20.01 19.42 14.95
C GLY A 240 -19.46 20.72 15.51
N SER A 241 -19.25 21.70 14.62
CA SER A 241 -19.13 23.13 14.94
C SER A 241 -18.33 23.45 16.22
N GLY A 242 -17.00 23.46 16.12
CA GLY A 242 -16.15 23.98 17.20
C GLY A 242 -14.67 23.77 16.94
N LEU A 243 -14.02 24.80 16.40
CA LEU A 243 -12.57 25.08 16.41
C LEU A 243 -11.69 23.86 16.74
N ALA A 244 -11.31 23.11 15.70
CA ALA A 244 -10.24 22.13 15.84
C ALA A 244 -8.96 22.84 16.33
N SER A 245 -8.33 22.28 17.36
CA SER A 245 -6.96 22.66 17.73
C SER A 245 -6.06 22.52 16.49
N SER A 246 -5.34 23.57 16.11
CA SER A 246 -4.37 23.55 14.99
C SER A 246 -3.36 22.40 15.08
N SER A 247 -3.13 21.86 16.29
CA SER A 247 -2.29 20.69 16.52
C SER A 247 -2.79 19.42 15.81
N ASN A 248 -4.10 19.14 15.85
CA ASN A 248 -4.64 17.87 15.35
C ASN A 248 -4.66 17.83 13.82
N GLU A 249 -4.93 18.96 13.19
CA GLU A 249 -4.83 19.13 11.74
C GLU A 249 -3.37 18.97 11.27
N SER A 250 -2.42 19.56 12.00
CA SER A 250 -0.98 19.42 11.70
C SER A 250 -0.48 17.97 11.80
N HIS A 251 -1.01 17.19 12.76
CA HIS A 251 -0.71 15.77 12.89
C HIS A 251 -1.29 14.98 11.70
N TYR A 252 -2.54 15.25 11.31
CA TYR A 252 -3.16 14.58 10.16
C TYR A 252 -2.32 14.74 8.89
N VAL A 253 -1.97 15.98 8.54
CA VAL A 253 -1.18 16.29 7.33
C VAL A 253 0.17 15.58 7.37
N THR A 254 0.86 15.62 8.53
CA THR A 254 2.16 14.94 8.69
C THR A 254 2.04 13.43 8.54
N LEU A 255 1.01 12.81 9.13
CA LEU A 255 0.81 11.37 9.07
C LEU A 255 0.40 10.92 7.67
N PHE A 256 -0.39 11.73 6.96
CA PHE A 256 -0.72 11.46 5.57
C PHE A 256 0.52 11.51 4.69
N ARG A 257 1.38 12.51 4.91
CA ARG A 257 2.66 12.65 4.22
C ARG A 257 3.59 11.46 4.45
N LEU A 258 3.73 11.00 5.70
CA LEU A 258 4.51 9.79 6.03
C LEU A 258 3.96 8.54 5.35
N PHE A 259 2.64 8.37 5.38
CA PHE A 259 1.98 7.22 4.77
C PHE A 259 2.12 7.22 3.24
N LEU A 260 1.93 8.37 2.59
CA LEU A 260 2.12 8.52 1.14
C LEU A 260 3.56 8.19 0.73
N LEU A 261 4.55 8.68 1.49
CA LEU A 261 5.95 8.33 1.29
C LEU A 261 6.25 6.84 1.44
N PHE A 262 5.51 6.17 2.31
CA PHE A 262 5.65 4.74 2.50
C PHE A 262 5.03 3.96 1.34
N ILE A 263 3.78 4.26 0.96
CA ILE A 263 3.09 3.53 -0.10
C ILE A 263 3.69 3.81 -1.49
N CYS A 264 4.21 5.01 -1.75
CA CYS A 264 4.80 5.35 -3.05
C CYS A 264 6.07 4.55 -3.38
N GLN A 265 6.71 3.92 -2.39
CA GLN A 265 7.83 3.00 -2.61
C GLN A 265 7.42 1.71 -3.35
N TYR A 266 6.11 1.48 -3.48
CA TYR A 266 5.53 0.33 -4.16
C TYR A 266 4.77 0.70 -5.44
N THR A 267 4.86 1.95 -5.91
CA THR A 267 4.12 2.41 -7.10
C THR A 267 4.39 1.56 -8.33
N ASP A 268 5.64 1.13 -8.58
CA ASP A 268 5.96 0.24 -9.70
C ASP A 268 5.15 -1.08 -9.63
N GLN A 269 5.06 -1.69 -8.45
CA GLN A 269 4.30 -2.93 -8.25
C GLN A 269 2.79 -2.70 -8.34
N ILE A 270 2.30 -1.56 -7.85
CA ILE A 270 0.90 -1.14 -8.01
C ILE A 270 0.56 -1.02 -9.50
N THR A 271 1.40 -0.35 -10.29
CA THR A 271 1.16 -0.15 -11.73
C THR A 271 1.22 -1.43 -12.56
N GLN A 272 1.88 -2.48 -12.07
CA GLN A 272 1.93 -3.78 -12.75
C GLN A 272 0.66 -4.63 -12.52
N ASN A 273 -0.23 -4.21 -11.62
CA ASN A 273 -1.48 -4.91 -11.31
C ASN A 273 -2.70 -4.03 -11.58
N LEU A 274 -3.57 -4.47 -12.48
CA LEU A 274 -4.74 -3.71 -12.91
C LEU A 274 -5.69 -3.36 -11.76
N VAL A 275 -5.92 -4.31 -10.84
CA VAL A 275 -6.85 -4.12 -9.72
C VAL A 275 -6.27 -3.11 -8.72
N LEU A 276 -4.99 -3.29 -8.34
CA LEU A 276 -4.30 -2.34 -7.44
C LEU A 276 -4.23 -0.94 -8.05
N SER A 277 -3.89 -0.84 -9.34
CA SER A 277 -3.86 0.43 -10.07
C SER A 277 -5.21 1.13 -10.08
N LYS A 278 -6.30 0.41 -10.36
CA LYS A 278 -7.64 1.01 -10.41
C LYS A 278 -8.09 1.52 -9.05
N ARG A 279 -7.88 0.71 -8.00
CA ARG A 279 -8.16 1.13 -6.62
C ARG A 279 -7.33 2.34 -6.20
N CYS A 280 -6.03 2.31 -6.49
CA CYS A 280 -5.14 3.40 -6.15
C CYS A 280 -5.53 4.70 -6.87
N ALA A 281 -5.83 4.63 -8.17
CA ALA A 281 -6.33 5.77 -8.93
C ALA A 281 -7.63 6.32 -8.33
N PHE A 282 -8.58 5.45 -7.98
CA PHE A 282 -9.84 5.87 -7.35
C PHE A 282 -9.60 6.62 -6.05
N LEU A 283 -8.76 6.07 -5.16
CA LEU A 283 -8.44 6.70 -3.87
C LEU A 283 -7.69 8.02 -4.03
N VAL A 284 -6.79 8.11 -5.02
CA VAL A 284 -6.10 9.37 -5.34
C VAL A 284 -7.09 10.42 -5.85
N CYS A 285 -7.91 10.09 -6.86
CA CYS A 285 -8.91 11.02 -7.41
C CYS A 285 -9.88 11.50 -6.34
N HIS A 286 -10.43 10.58 -5.54
CA HIS A 286 -11.37 10.94 -4.48
C HIS A 286 -10.71 11.75 -3.35
N ARG A 287 -9.42 11.52 -3.04
CA ARG A 287 -8.70 12.40 -2.10
C ARG A 287 -8.50 13.80 -2.66
N LEU A 288 -8.26 13.94 -3.97
CA LEU A 288 -8.18 15.25 -4.63
C LEU A 288 -9.55 15.94 -4.63
N GLU A 289 -10.63 15.19 -4.86
CA GLU A 289 -12.01 15.67 -4.75
C GLU A 289 -12.29 16.23 -3.36
N LEU A 290 -11.94 15.50 -2.30
CA LEU A 290 -12.12 15.97 -0.93
C LEU A 290 -11.30 17.23 -0.61
N TYR A 291 -10.14 17.45 -1.25
CA TYR A 291 -9.42 18.72 -1.08
C TYR A 291 -10.17 19.91 -1.69
N ARG A 292 -10.83 19.71 -2.84
CA ARG A 292 -11.75 20.71 -3.41
C ARG A 292 -12.90 20.95 -2.45
N ASP A 293 -13.59 19.90 -2.02
CA ASP A 293 -14.78 20.02 -1.17
C ASP A 293 -14.45 20.72 0.17
N GLU A 294 -13.32 20.39 0.81
CA GLU A 294 -12.84 21.06 2.03
C GLU A 294 -12.47 22.54 1.79
N ALA A 295 -12.00 22.90 0.59
CA ALA A 295 -11.70 24.29 0.23
C ALA A 295 -12.98 25.08 -0.05
N GLU A 296 -13.94 24.49 -0.76
CA GLU A 296 -15.25 25.10 -1.02
C GLU A 296 -16.03 25.34 0.28
N GLU A 297 -15.96 24.40 1.24
CA GLU A 297 -16.56 24.58 2.57
C GLU A 297 -15.90 25.74 3.35
N ARG A 298 -14.57 25.86 3.28
CA ARG A 298 -13.81 26.94 3.95
C ARG A 298 -14.10 28.31 3.35
N GLU A 299 -14.26 28.40 2.04
CA GLU A 299 -14.48 29.67 1.35
C GLU A 299 -15.96 30.04 1.17
N GLY A 300 -16.87 29.08 1.35
CA GLY A 300 -18.31 29.26 1.16
C GLY A 300 -18.71 29.51 -0.30
N ARG A 301 -17.84 29.16 -1.25
CA ARG A 301 -18.03 29.35 -2.69
C ARG A 301 -17.32 28.25 -3.46
N SER A 302 -17.65 28.11 -4.75
CA SER A 302 -16.88 27.21 -5.61
C SER A 302 -15.45 27.71 -5.82
N VAL A 303 -14.52 26.76 -5.83
CA VAL A 303 -13.07 26.99 -5.91
C VAL A 303 -12.54 26.47 -7.24
N ASP A 304 -11.65 27.25 -7.89
CA ASP A 304 -10.93 26.76 -9.05
C ASP A 304 -9.87 25.73 -8.59
N CYS A 305 -10.00 24.51 -9.08
CA CYS A 305 -9.10 23.41 -8.72
C CYS A 305 -7.67 23.65 -9.20
N ALA A 306 -7.47 24.39 -10.29
CA ALA A 306 -6.13 24.73 -10.77
C ALA A 306 -5.42 25.68 -9.77
N GLU A 307 -6.11 26.73 -9.35
CA GLU A 307 -5.63 27.68 -8.33
C GLU A 307 -5.38 26.97 -6.99
N LEU A 308 -6.33 26.14 -6.53
CA LEU A 308 -6.17 25.35 -5.32
C LEU A 308 -4.91 24.47 -5.35
N PHE A 309 -4.67 23.75 -6.44
CA PHE A 309 -3.52 22.86 -6.55
C PHE A 309 -2.20 23.63 -6.71
N ASP A 310 -2.21 24.83 -7.28
CA ASP A 310 -1.05 25.71 -7.32
C ASP A 310 -0.73 26.27 -5.92
N ASP A 311 -1.72 26.64 -5.12
CA ASP A 311 -1.53 27.04 -3.72
C ASP A 311 -0.96 25.89 -2.88
N MET A 312 -1.49 24.67 -3.06
CA MET A 312 -0.97 23.48 -2.41
C MET A 312 0.50 23.21 -2.78
N GLN A 313 0.91 23.48 -4.03
CA GLN A 313 2.31 23.35 -4.47
C GLN A 313 3.22 24.41 -3.84
N GLN A 314 2.71 25.60 -3.55
CA GLN A 314 3.47 26.67 -2.90
C GLN A 314 3.60 26.44 -1.38
N CYS A 315 2.67 25.69 -0.78
CA CYS A 315 2.70 25.34 0.63
C CYS A 315 3.68 24.20 0.95
N ILE A 316 4.71 24.46 1.79
CA ILE A 316 5.72 23.46 2.19
C ILE A 316 5.13 22.19 2.84
N HIS A 317 3.98 22.30 3.49
CA HIS A 317 3.35 21.16 4.16
C HIS A 317 2.56 20.26 3.20
N GLN A 318 2.05 20.83 2.10
CA GLN A 318 1.13 20.16 1.17
C GLN A 318 1.77 19.84 -0.18
N ARG A 319 2.83 20.56 -0.58
CA ARG A 319 3.54 20.39 -1.87
C ARG A 319 3.93 18.95 -2.13
N GLY A 320 4.55 18.29 -1.17
CA GLY A 320 4.96 16.89 -1.31
C GLY A 320 3.77 15.95 -1.50
N ILE A 321 2.65 16.21 -0.81
CA ILE A 321 1.42 15.41 -0.86
C ILE A 321 0.80 15.51 -2.25
N ILE A 322 0.54 16.73 -2.73
CA ILE A 322 -0.12 16.95 -4.03
C ILE A 322 0.72 16.37 -5.17
N LEU A 323 2.04 16.63 -5.18
CA LEU A 323 2.94 16.09 -6.20
C LEU A 323 3.03 14.55 -6.17
N THR A 324 2.92 13.93 -4.98
CA THR A 324 2.95 12.47 -4.87
C THR A 324 1.65 11.84 -5.34
N LEU A 325 0.49 12.42 -4.97
CA LEU A 325 -0.82 11.97 -5.45
C LEU A 325 -0.90 12.06 -6.98
N CYS A 326 -0.60 13.24 -7.54
CA CYS A 326 -0.58 13.44 -8.99
C CYS A 326 0.46 12.52 -9.66
N GLY A 327 1.67 12.40 -9.09
CA GLY A 327 2.71 11.51 -9.60
C GLY A 327 2.31 10.04 -9.66
N MET A 328 1.60 9.53 -8.64
CA MET A 328 1.04 8.18 -8.66
C MET A 328 -0.01 8.02 -9.77
N LEU A 329 -0.86 9.02 -9.98
CA LEU A 329 -1.88 8.99 -11.03
C LEU A 329 -1.26 9.06 -12.43
N TYR A 330 -0.22 9.87 -12.64
CA TYR A 330 0.57 9.88 -13.87
C TYR A 330 1.24 8.53 -14.13
N ALA A 331 1.83 7.90 -13.09
CA ALA A 331 2.42 6.57 -13.22
C ALA A 331 1.37 5.54 -13.69
N ILE A 332 0.17 5.55 -13.09
CA ILE A 332 -0.93 4.67 -13.50
C ILE A 332 -1.39 4.96 -14.93
N LEU A 333 -1.53 6.22 -15.35
CA LEU A 333 -1.88 6.56 -16.73
C LEU A 333 -0.87 6.00 -17.74
N ILE A 334 0.42 6.06 -17.41
CA ILE A 334 1.50 5.64 -18.29
C ILE A 334 1.63 4.12 -18.36
N ASP A 335 1.59 3.47 -17.19
CA ASP A 335 1.95 2.06 -17.02
C ASP A 335 0.76 1.12 -17.02
N CYS A 336 -0.38 1.59 -16.52
CA CYS A 336 -1.63 0.83 -16.44
C CYS A 336 -2.84 1.67 -16.89
N PRO A 337 -2.83 2.25 -18.12
CA PRO A 337 -3.95 3.08 -18.59
C PRO A 337 -5.29 2.34 -18.54
N ALA A 338 -5.28 1.01 -18.63
CA ALA A 338 -6.48 0.18 -18.51
C ALA A 338 -7.21 0.35 -17.16
N ALA A 339 -6.51 0.71 -16.08
CA ALA A 339 -7.11 0.96 -14.78
C ALA A 339 -8.06 2.18 -14.79
N LEU A 340 -7.74 3.17 -15.63
CA LEU A 340 -8.48 4.42 -15.78
C LEU A 340 -9.64 4.33 -16.78
N ILE A 341 -9.83 3.18 -17.42
CA ILE A 341 -10.92 3.01 -18.39
C ILE A 341 -12.25 2.86 -17.63
N TRP A 342 -13.25 3.60 -18.09
CA TRP A 342 -14.60 3.48 -17.60
C TRP A 342 -15.16 2.07 -17.83
N ASN A 343 -15.90 1.57 -16.85
CA ASN A 343 -16.58 0.29 -16.97
C ASN A 343 -17.99 0.37 -16.36
N LYS A 344 -18.90 -0.44 -16.90
CA LYS A 344 -20.31 -0.48 -16.48
C LYS A 344 -20.56 -1.39 -15.27
N TYR A 345 -19.51 -1.76 -14.51
CA TYR A 345 -19.74 -2.56 -13.32
C TYR A 345 -20.45 -1.70 -12.28
N GLU A 346 -21.54 -2.23 -11.73
CA GLU A 346 -22.32 -1.59 -10.69
C GLU A 346 -22.40 -2.54 -9.50
N VAL A 347 -22.25 -1.97 -8.30
CA VAL A 347 -22.32 -2.70 -7.03
C VAL A 347 -23.45 -2.08 -6.23
N SER A 348 -24.34 -2.90 -5.70
CA SER A 348 -25.43 -2.42 -4.85
C SER A 348 -24.86 -1.65 -3.65
N PRO A 349 -25.45 -0.50 -3.29
CA PRO A 349 -24.96 0.30 -2.17
C PRO A 349 -24.93 -0.51 -0.87
N GLY A 350 -23.88 -0.31 -0.07
CA GLY A 350 -23.73 -0.99 1.23
C GLY A 350 -23.26 -2.44 1.16
N ARG A 351 -22.88 -2.95 -0.03
CA ARG A 351 -22.35 -4.31 -0.17
C ARG A 351 -20.84 -4.35 0.13
N PRO A 352 -20.39 -5.05 1.18
CA PRO A 352 -18.97 -5.29 1.38
C PRO A 352 -18.41 -6.28 0.34
N PRO A 353 -17.10 -6.22 0.02
CA PRO A 353 -16.13 -5.24 0.51
C PRO A 353 -16.22 -3.89 -0.21
N THR A 354 -15.94 -2.80 0.50
CA THR A 354 -15.93 -1.41 -0.02
C THR A 354 -15.06 -1.24 -1.26
N MET A 355 -14.02 -2.05 -1.37
CA MET A 355 -13.18 -2.19 -2.56
C MET A 355 -13.96 -2.36 -3.87
N LEU A 356 -15.10 -3.06 -3.87
CA LEU A 356 -15.84 -3.31 -5.11
C LEU A 356 -16.35 -2.01 -5.74
N HIS A 357 -16.79 -1.05 -4.93
CA HIS A 357 -17.21 0.27 -5.42
C HIS A 357 -16.03 1.03 -6.05
N GLN A 358 -14.82 0.85 -5.54
CA GLN A 358 -13.59 1.46 -6.07
C GLN A 358 -13.20 0.89 -7.46
N LEU A 359 -13.84 -0.21 -7.89
CA LEU A 359 -13.62 -0.84 -9.19
C LEU A 359 -14.69 -0.49 -10.22
N CYS A 360 -15.75 0.21 -9.82
CA CYS A 360 -16.83 0.66 -10.71
C CYS A 360 -16.43 1.91 -11.50
N GLY A 361 -17.04 2.12 -12.67
CA GLY A 361 -16.86 3.35 -13.44
C GLY A 361 -15.42 3.64 -13.86
N SER A 362 -15.12 4.92 -14.08
CA SER A 362 -13.76 5.41 -14.24
C SER A 362 -13.32 6.09 -12.93
N PRO A 363 -12.12 5.79 -12.41
CA PRO A 363 -11.52 6.61 -11.36
C PRO A 363 -11.47 8.10 -11.68
N LEU A 364 -11.40 8.46 -12.96
CA LEU A 364 -11.34 9.85 -13.43
C LEU A 364 -12.67 10.58 -13.27
N ASP A 365 -13.79 9.87 -13.07
CA ASP A 365 -15.11 10.48 -12.82
C ASP A 365 -15.12 11.24 -11.48
N HIS A 366 -14.21 10.89 -10.55
CA HIS A 366 -14.00 11.55 -9.27
C HIS A 366 -12.89 12.62 -9.31
N LEU A 367 -12.27 12.87 -10.46
CA LEU A 367 -11.21 13.86 -10.53
C LEU A 367 -11.83 15.26 -10.58
N PRO A 368 -11.48 16.19 -9.67
CA PRO A 368 -12.17 17.48 -9.57
C PRO A 368 -11.80 18.47 -10.69
N CYS A 369 -10.80 18.15 -11.52
CA CYS A 369 -10.38 18.95 -12.66
C CYS A 369 -9.98 18.04 -13.85
N PRO A 370 -9.80 18.59 -15.07
CA PRO A 370 -9.21 17.84 -16.17
C PRO A 370 -7.85 17.26 -15.79
N PHE A 371 -7.55 16.04 -16.24
CA PHE A 371 -6.29 15.37 -15.93
C PHE A 371 -5.06 16.18 -16.35
N GLU A 372 -5.17 16.88 -17.48
CA GLU A 372 -4.14 17.75 -18.03
C GLU A 372 -3.77 18.92 -17.12
N SER A 373 -4.69 19.34 -16.25
CA SER A 373 -4.51 20.44 -15.30
C SER A 373 -3.81 20.01 -14.00
N LEU A 374 -3.47 18.72 -13.85
CA LEU A 374 -2.83 18.23 -12.65
C LEU A 374 -1.38 18.74 -12.53
N PRO A 375 -0.92 19.05 -11.31
CA PRO A 375 0.47 19.41 -11.03
C PRO A 375 1.47 18.38 -11.54
N LEU A 376 2.42 18.84 -12.37
CA LEU A 376 3.57 18.06 -12.79
C LEU A 376 4.80 18.44 -11.96
N PRO A 377 5.57 17.46 -11.46
CA PRO A 377 6.85 17.74 -10.82
C PRO A 377 7.78 18.48 -11.80
N PRO A 378 8.48 19.55 -11.39
CA PRO A 378 9.40 20.27 -12.26
C PRO A 378 10.60 19.38 -12.63
N GLY A 379 10.98 19.36 -13.92
CA GLY A 379 12.12 18.57 -14.40
C GLY A 379 12.36 18.66 -15.92
N HIS A 380 13.50 18.15 -16.38
CA HIS A 380 13.82 18.08 -17.81
C HIS A 380 12.96 17.04 -18.53
N GLY A 381 12.45 17.36 -19.73
CA GLY A 381 11.65 16.45 -20.57
C GLY A 381 10.13 16.57 -20.41
N THR A 382 9.64 17.63 -19.76
CA THR A 382 8.21 17.91 -19.56
C THR A 382 7.41 18.01 -20.86
N GLU A 383 7.98 18.54 -21.95
CA GLU A 383 7.28 18.63 -23.25
C GLU A 383 6.97 17.25 -23.85
N ARG A 384 7.97 16.37 -23.97
CA ARG A 384 7.77 14.99 -24.45
C ARG A 384 6.86 14.18 -23.53
N LEU A 385 6.92 14.47 -22.23
CA LEU A 385 6.01 13.89 -21.25
C LEU A 385 4.57 14.34 -21.48
N GLN A 386 4.34 15.63 -21.73
CA GLN A 386 3.00 16.14 -22.05
C GLN A 386 2.44 15.47 -23.30
N GLU A 387 3.22 15.33 -24.38
CA GLU A 387 2.79 14.59 -25.57
C GLU A 387 2.39 13.14 -25.26
N PHE A 388 3.17 12.46 -24.42
CA PHE A 388 2.89 11.08 -24.03
C PHE A 388 1.64 10.96 -23.13
N VAL A 389 1.46 11.90 -22.21
CA VAL A 389 0.25 12.02 -21.37
C VAL A 389 -0.96 12.22 -22.27
N GLN A 390 -0.89 13.12 -23.26
CA GLN A 390 -1.97 13.36 -24.22
C GLN A 390 -2.30 12.10 -25.02
N LEU A 391 -1.28 11.38 -25.51
CA LEU A 391 -1.45 10.10 -26.20
C LEU A 391 -2.20 9.10 -25.31
N ARG A 392 -1.76 8.90 -24.06
CA ARG A 392 -2.38 7.96 -23.13
C ARG A 392 -3.79 8.36 -22.74
N LEU A 393 -4.05 9.63 -22.49
CA LEU A 393 -5.40 10.12 -22.21
C LEU A 393 -6.33 9.93 -23.40
N SER A 394 -5.85 10.17 -24.63
CA SER A 394 -6.62 9.90 -25.85
C SER A 394 -6.99 8.41 -25.96
N GLU A 395 -6.08 7.50 -25.58
CA GLU A 395 -6.34 6.07 -25.53
C GLU A 395 -7.42 5.72 -24.50
N VAL A 396 -7.28 6.23 -23.26
CA VAL A 396 -8.24 6.01 -22.17
C VAL A 396 -9.63 6.53 -22.55
N ARG A 397 -9.73 7.75 -23.07
CA ARG A 397 -10.99 8.35 -23.55
C ARG A 397 -11.64 7.53 -24.66
N ARG A 398 -10.84 7.13 -25.67
CA ARG A 398 -11.33 6.32 -26.79
C ARG A 398 -11.87 4.96 -26.31
N ARG A 399 -11.15 4.29 -25.41
CA ARG A 399 -11.55 2.98 -24.88
C ARG A 399 -12.75 3.08 -23.94
N SER A 400 -12.82 4.11 -23.11
CA SER A 400 -13.97 4.36 -22.22
C SER A 400 -15.25 4.56 -23.01
N ARG A 401 -15.23 5.43 -24.04
CA ARG A 401 -16.37 5.60 -24.97
C ARG A 401 -16.75 4.31 -25.69
N ALA A 402 -15.79 3.46 -26.05
CA ALA A 402 -16.09 2.17 -26.66
C ALA A 402 -16.80 1.22 -25.68
N CYS A 403 -16.42 1.23 -24.40
CA CYS A 403 -17.08 0.46 -23.34
C CYS A 403 -18.51 0.96 -23.07
N GLU A 404 -18.71 2.28 -23.00
CA GLU A 404 -20.04 2.91 -22.89
C GLU A 404 -20.95 2.52 -24.06
N ASN A 405 -20.40 2.52 -25.27
CA ASN A 405 -21.09 2.10 -26.50
C ASN A 405 -21.18 0.57 -26.67
N LYS A 406 -21.01 -0.23 -25.60
CA LYS A 406 -21.14 -1.70 -25.55
C LYS A 406 -20.24 -2.47 -26.51
N TRP A 407 -19.07 -1.90 -26.83
CA TRP A 407 -17.96 -2.48 -27.58
C TRP A 407 -18.31 -3.18 -28.91
N SER A 408 -19.52 -3.01 -29.45
CA SER A 408 -19.95 -3.66 -30.68
C SER A 408 -20.88 -2.77 -31.49
N LEU A 409 -20.53 -2.63 -32.77
CA LEU A 409 -21.43 -2.24 -33.87
C LEU A 409 -22.52 -3.31 -34.15
N ASN A 410 -22.72 -4.27 -33.24
CA ASN A 410 -23.75 -5.29 -33.40
C ASN A 410 -25.10 -4.77 -32.90
N TYR A 411 -25.64 -3.82 -33.67
CA TYR A 411 -27.05 -3.84 -34.02
C TYR A 411 -27.32 -4.83 -35.16
N ALA A 412 -26.48 -5.86 -35.33
CA ALA A 412 -26.79 -7.02 -36.14
C ALA A 412 -27.61 -7.97 -35.28
N GLN A 413 -28.93 -7.80 -35.34
CA GLN A 413 -29.98 -8.76 -34.97
C GLN A 413 -29.73 -9.56 -33.67
N LYS A 414 -30.29 -9.05 -32.57
CA LYS A 414 -30.85 -9.94 -31.55
C LYS A 414 -32.01 -10.74 -32.17
N LYS A 415 -31.69 -11.83 -32.87
CA LYS A 415 -32.58 -12.97 -33.03
C LYS A 415 -31.95 -14.15 -32.30
N GLY A 416 -32.56 -14.49 -31.16
CA GLY A 416 -32.58 -15.82 -30.57
C GLY A 416 -31.25 -16.50 -30.28
N PHE A 417 -30.70 -16.25 -29.09
CA PHE A 417 -29.77 -17.20 -28.43
C PHE A 417 -30.13 -17.39 -26.94
N GLY A 418 -31.42 -17.22 -26.61
CA GLY A 418 -31.98 -17.42 -25.26
C GLY A 418 -33.29 -18.23 -25.26
N SER A 419 -33.54 -19.00 -26.32
CA SER A 419 -34.68 -19.94 -26.39
C SER A 419 -34.24 -21.40 -26.43
N PHE A 420 -32.99 -21.71 -26.08
CA PHE A 420 -32.57 -23.09 -25.93
C PHE A 420 -31.82 -23.30 -24.62
N ILE A 421 -32.58 -23.96 -23.73
CA ILE A 421 -32.15 -24.92 -22.72
C ILE A 421 -32.09 -24.35 -21.29
N PHE A 422 -33.27 -24.50 -20.66
CA PHE A 422 -33.58 -24.97 -19.30
C PHE A 422 -32.73 -24.50 -18.11
#